data_AF-A0A3B9KHM3-F1
#
_entry.id   AF-A0A3B9KHM3-F1
#
_cell.length_a   1.000
_cell.length_b   1.000
_cell.length_c   1.000
_cell.angle_alpha   90.00
_cell.angle_beta   90.00
_cell.angle_gamma   90.00
#
_symmetry.space_group_name_H-M   'P 1'
#
loop_
_entity.id
_entity.type
_entity.pdbx_description
1 polymer ?
#
loop_
_entity_poly.entity_id
_entity_poly.type
_entity_poly.pdbx_seq_one_letter_code
_entity_poly.pdbx_strand_id
1 'polypeptide(L)' 'YTLFGSKRTIEGSIAGFFFTFVSVAITLSILSPLSLSLLLLGALIAAVVETLLEAISPLGTDNLTVPLGVALIVFFLGF' A
#
# COMPACT_ATOMS: atom_id res chain seq x y z
N TYR A 1 13.06 -2.70 13.10
CA TYR A 1 13.26 -4.14 12.92
C TYR A 1 14.24 -4.39 11.77
N THR A 2 14.84 -5.58 11.70
CA THR A 2 15.78 -5.93 10.62
C THR A 2 15.23 -7.15 9.90
N LEU A 3 14.82 -6.96 8.65
CA LEU A 3 14.32 -8.01 7.77
C LEU A 3 15.22 -8.03 6.52
N PHE A 4 15.68 -9.21 6.12
CA PHE A 4 16.58 -9.42 4.97
C PHE A 4 17.81 -8.49 4.92
N GLY A 5 18.38 -8.14 6.08
CA GLY A 5 19.55 -7.25 6.17
C GLY A 5 19.25 -5.76 5.98
N SER A 6 18.00 -5.38 5.70
CA SER A 6 17.55 -3.99 5.67
C SER A 6 17.06 -3.55 7.06
N LYS A 7 17.52 -2.38 7.52
CA LYS A 7 17.02 -1.75 8.75
C LYS A 7 15.76 -0.96 8.42
N ARG A 8 14.62 -1.40 8.96
CA ARG A 8 13.33 -0.70 8.88
C ARG A 8 12.91 -0.19 10.26
N THR A 9 12.15 0.89 10.30
CA THR A 9 11.60 1.44 11.56
C THR A 9 10.11 1.14 11.62
N ILE A 10 9.57 0.98 12.84
CA ILE A 10 8.14 0.75 13.00
C ILE A 10 7.39 2.02 12.61
N GLU A 11 7.97 3.17 12.97
CA GLU A 11 7.50 4.51 12.60
C GLU A 11 7.44 4.69 11.08
N GLY A 12 8.42 4.16 10.35
CA GLY A 12 8.46 4.18 8.89
C GLY A 12 7.30 3.40 8.28
N SER A 13 7.08 2.16 8.74
CA SER A 13 5.96 1.34 8.24
C SER A 13 4.59 1.87 8.65
N ILE A 14 4.44 2.48 9.83
CA ILE A 14 3.19 3.17 10.22
C ILE A 14 2.94 4.38 9.32
N ALA A 15 3.98 5.17 9.02
CA ALA A 15 3.87 6.29 8.10
C ALA A 15 3.52 5.81 6.68
N GLY A 16 4.21 4.80 6.15
CA GLY A 16 3.96 4.20 4.84
C GLY A 16 2.52 3.71 4.70
N PHE A 17 2.04 2.96 5.70
CA PHE A 17 0.64 2.52 5.78
C PHE A 17 -0.34 3.69 5.71
N PHE A 18 -0.16 4.71 6.55
CA PHE A 18 -1.09 5.85 6.63
C PHE A 18 -1.10 6.67 5.34
N PHE A 19 0.06 6.99 4.79
CA PHE A 19 0.15 7.76 3.55
C PHE A 19 -0.35 6.97 2.34
N THR A 20 -0.10 5.65 2.29
CA THR A 20 -0.68 4.77 1.25
C THR A 20 -2.19 4.74 1.35
N PHE A 21 -2.75 4.56 2.55
CA PHE A 21 -4.20 4.58 2.77
C PHE A 21 -4.83 5.88 2.26
N VAL A 22 -4.30 7.03 2.67
CA VAL A 22 -4.84 8.34 2.27
C VAL A 22 -4.71 8.58 0.77
N SER A 23 -3.55 8.29 0.19
CA SER A 23 -3.30 8.52 -1.24
C SER A 23 -4.17 7.63 -2.13
N VAL A 24 -4.33 6.34 -1.80
CA VAL A 24 -5.20 5.43 -2.54
C VAL A 24 -6.67 5.80 -2.36
N ALA A 25 -7.10 6.18 -1.15
CA ALA A 25 -8.46 6.66 -0.90
C ALA A 25 -8.79 7.90 -1.76
N ILE A 26 -7.87 8.87 -1.84
CA ILE A 26 -8.03 10.04 -2.71
C ILE A 26 -8.04 9.64 -4.19
N THR A 27 -7.17 8.71 -4.59
CA THR A 27 -7.09 8.26 -5.98
C THR A 27 -8.39 7.59 -6.43
N LEU A 28 -8.91 6.66 -5.61
CA LEU A 28 -10.16 5.97 -5.88
C LEU A 28 -11.37 6.91 -5.84
N SER A 29 -11.35 7.97 -5.01
CA SER A 29 -12.48 8.91 -4.94
C SER A 29 -12.59 9.78 -6.20
N ILE A 30 -11.47 10.00 -6.89
CA ILE A 30 -11.41 10.78 -8.12
C ILE A 30 -11.66 9.90 -9.35
N LEU A 31 -11.11 8.67 -9.36
CA LEU A 31 -11.04 7.84 -10.57
C LEU A 31 -12.10 6.74 -10.66
N SER A 32 -12.71 6.33 -9.54
CA SER A 32 -13.66 5.23 -9.52
C SER A 32 -15.03 5.68 -8.98
N PRO A 33 -16.16 5.24 -9.55
CA PRO A 33 -17.51 5.53 -9.05
C PRO A 33 -17.89 4.60 -7.88
N LEU A 34 -16.98 4.40 -6.92
CA LEU A 34 -17.20 3.53 -5.77
C LEU A 34 -18.00 4.22 -4.66
N SER A 35 -18.73 3.43 -3.88
CA SER A 35 -19.25 3.91 -2.60
C SER A 35 -18.11 4.17 -1.61
N LEU A 36 -18.34 5.07 -0.65
CA LEU A 36 -17.35 5.40 0.37
C LEU A 36 -16.82 4.15 1.11
N SER A 37 -17.69 3.18 1.40
CA SER A 37 -17.29 1.94 2.08
C SER A 37 -16.35 1.07 1.25
N LEU A 38 -16.63 0.89 -0.04
CA LEU A 38 -15.78 0.09 -0.93
C LEU A 38 -14.44 0.77 -1.20
N LEU A 39 -14.47 2.10 -1.35
CA LEU A 39 -13.26 2.90 -1.50
C LEU A 39 -12.34 2.78 -0.27
N LEU A 40 -12.88 2.96 0.93
CA LEU A 40 -12.10 2.85 2.17
C LEU A 40 -11.58 1.42 2.37
N LEU A 41 -12.35 0.41 1.97
CA LEU A 41 -11.90 -0.98 1.99
C LEU A 41 -10.73 -1.21 1.02
N GLY A 42 -10.83 -0.73 -0.23
CA GLY A 42 -9.76 -0.83 -1.22
C GLY A 42 -8.48 -0.13 -0.77
N ALA A 43 -8.60 1.08 -0.22
CA ALA A 43 -7.49 1.83 0.36
C ALA A 43 -6.84 1.12 1.56
N LEU A 44 -7.65 0.49 2.42
CA LEU A 44 -7.15 -0.28 3.56
C LEU A 44 -6.36 -1.51 3.11
N ILE A 45 -6.90 -2.25 2.14
CA ILE A 45 -6.21 -3.42 1.56
C ILE A 45 -4.90 -2.99 0.91
N ALA A 46 -4.90 -1.91 0.13
CA ALA A 46 -3.70 -1.34 -0.48
C ALA A 46 -2.62 -0.99 0.56
N ALA A 47 -3.00 -0.34 1.66
CA ALA A 47 -2.07 0.02 2.73
C ALA A 47 -1.47 -1.22 3.43
N VAL A 48 -2.29 -2.25 3.71
CA VAL A 48 -1.80 -3.51 4.28
C VAL A 48 -0.80 -4.19 3.33
N VAL A 49 -1.13 -4.23 2.03
CA VAL A 49 -0.29 -4.83 1.00
C VAL A 49 1.03 -4.07 0.87
N GLU A 50 1.00 -2.75 0.85
CA GLU A 50 2.20 -1.91 0.82
C GLU A 50 3.13 -2.25 1.98
N THR A 51 2.60 -2.30 3.19
CA THR A 51 3.41 -2.57 4.39
C THR A 51 4.01 -3.98 4.36
N LEU A 52 3.26 -4.97 3.86
CA LEU A 52 3.78 -6.33 3.66
C LEU A 52 4.89 -6.35 2.60
N LEU A 53 4.68 -5.68 1.46
CA LEU A 53 5.66 -5.59 0.37
C LEU A 53 6.92 -4.84 0.80
N GLU A 54 6.79 -3.77 1.59
CA GLU A 54 7.91 -3.04 2.19
C GLU A 54 8.72 -3.94 3.13
N ALA A 55 8.03 -4.77 3.93
CA ALA A 55 8.67 -5.69 4.87
C ALA A 55 9.47 -6.81 4.19
N ILE A 56 9.02 -7.29 3.03
CA ILE A 56 9.66 -8.39 2.30
C ILE A 56 10.61 -7.91 1.18
N SER A 57 10.60 -6.63 0.81
CA SER A 57 11.42 -6.11 -0.29
C SER A 57 12.87 -5.89 0.16
N PRO A 58 13.82 -6.70 -0.33
CA PRO A 58 15.22 -6.54 0.02
C PRO A 58 15.85 -5.39 -0.78
N LEU A 59 16.83 -4.71 -0.17
CA LEU A 59 17.84 -3.92 -0.89
C LEU A 59 17.30 -2.79 -1.80
N GLY A 60 16.15 -2.19 -1.48
CA GLY A 60 15.62 -1.01 -2.21
C GLY A 60 14.80 -1.32 -3.45
N THR A 61 14.34 -2.57 -3.62
CA THR A 61 13.36 -2.91 -4.67
C THR A 61 11.94 -2.42 -4.37
N ASP A 62 11.71 -1.93 -3.14
CA ASP A 62 10.44 -1.37 -2.66
C ASP A 62 9.86 -0.32 -3.62
N ASN A 63 10.71 0.53 -4.21
CA ASN A 63 10.28 1.54 -5.19
C ASN A 63 9.58 0.98 -6.44
N LEU A 64 9.78 -0.30 -6.78
CA LEU A 64 9.06 -0.97 -7.87
C LEU A 64 8.04 -1.96 -7.34
N THR A 65 8.38 -2.75 -6.33
CA THR A 65 7.50 -3.83 -5.84
C THR A 65 6.26 -3.28 -5.16
N VAL A 66 6.39 -2.20 -4.38
CA VAL A 66 5.27 -1.61 -3.63
C VAL A 66 4.23 -1.01 -4.58
N PRO A 67 4.56 -0.06 -5.50
CA PRO A 67 3.55 0.54 -6.37
C PRO A 67 2.88 -0.48 -7.28
N LEU A 68 3.65 -1.43 -7.85
CA LEU A 68 3.11 -2.46 -8.72
C LEU A 68 2.20 -3.43 -7.96
N GLY A 69 2.61 -3.90 -6.78
CA GLY A 69 1.83 -4.85 -6.01
C GLY A 69 0.52 -4.25 -5.50
N VAL A 70 0.54 -3.00 -5.05
CA VAL A 70 -0.67 -2.27 -4.66
C VAL A 70 -1.61 -2.10 -5.85
N ALA A 71 -1.10 -1.62 -6.99
CA ALA A 71 -1.91 -1.42 -8.19
C ALA A 71 -2.55 -2.72 -8.68
N LEU A 72 -1.80 -3.83 -8.71
CA LEU A 72 -2.31 -5.13 -9.12
C LEU A 72 -3.43 -5.63 -8.20
N ILE A 73 -3.26 -5.51 -6.87
CA ILE A 73 -4.29 -5.97 -5.93
C ILE A 73 -5.57 -5.14 -6.03
N VAL A 74 -5.46 -3.82 -6.12
CA VAL A 74 -6.61 -2.93 -6.30
C VAL A 74 -7.35 -3.30 -7.59
N PHE A 75 -6.61 -3.51 -8.69
CA PHE A 75 -7.17 -3.90 -9.98
C PHE A 75 -7.86 -5.27 -9.95
N PHE A 76 -7.23 -6.32 -9.40
CA PHE A 76 -7.80 -7.66 -9.36
C PHE A 76 -9.03 -7.77 -8.45
N LEU A 77 -9.11 -6.94 -7.42
CA LEU A 77 -10.26 -6.88 -6.52
C LEU A 77 -11.40 -5.99 -7.05
N GLY A 78 -11.19 -5.31 -8.18
CA GLY A 78 -12.22 -4.52 -8.86
C GLY A 78 -12.56 -3.21 -8.18
N PHE A 79 -11.59 -2.61 -7.49
CA PHE A 79 -11.70 -1.26 -6.92
C PHE A 79 -11.33 -0.18 -7.97
#